data_AF-A0A3S3JWU8-F1
#
_entry.id   AF-A0A3S3JWU8-F1
#
_cell.length_a   1.000
_cell.length_b   1.000
_cell.length_c   1.000
_cell.angle_alpha   90.00
_cell.angle_beta   90.00
_cell.angle_gamma   90.00
#
_symmetry.space_group_name_H-M   'P 1'
#
loop_
_entity.id
_entity.type
_entity.pdbx_description
1 polymer ?
#
loop_
_entity_poly.entity_id
_entity_poly.type
_entity_poly.pdbx_seq_one_letter_code
_entity_poly.pdbx_strand_id
1 'polypeptide(L)'
;MPNITVRAAAEGMPKVNRRAPHPADDLSFMRIRTPKGSGIHYWHVETTGSYVADYAKGKALGREYLNYIGKHPTVGNSNLLGWIVNDMVALCAGKLTGTELGFLREVSEYALVVASFGQMQKGGAA
;
A
#
# COMPACT_ATOMS: atom_id res chain seq x y z
N MET A 1 57.96 6.02 16.57
CA MET A 1 57.23 6.54 17.74
C MET A 1 55.89 7.10 17.27
N PRO A 2 54.78 6.89 18.00
CA PRO A 2 53.41 7.14 17.55
C PRO A 2 52.92 8.56 17.87
N ASN A 3 51.91 9.05 17.15
CA ASN A 3 51.06 10.15 17.60
C ASN A 3 49.66 9.97 16.94
N ILE A 4 48.77 9.15 17.51
CA ILE A 4 47.75 9.50 18.52
C ILE A 4 47.15 10.89 18.31
N THR A 5 46.28 11.06 17.30
CA THR A 5 45.04 11.84 17.43
C THR A 5 44.21 11.83 16.14
N VAL A 6 43.46 10.76 15.88
CA VAL A 6 42.13 10.89 15.24
C VAL A 6 41.21 9.76 15.75
N ARG A 7 41.03 9.69 17.07
CA ARG A 7 39.92 8.97 17.71
C ARG A 7 39.17 9.98 18.58
N ALA A 8 38.44 10.89 17.96
CA ALA A 8 37.47 11.74 18.65
C ALA A 8 36.64 12.49 17.60
N ALA A 9 35.50 11.92 17.22
CA ALA A 9 34.29 12.63 16.76
C ALA A 9 33.31 11.63 16.11
N ALA A 10 32.89 10.60 16.86
CA ALA A 10 31.67 9.86 16.53
C ALA A 10 30.60 10.03 17.63
N GLU A 11 30.78 11.02 18.50
CA GLU A 11 29.87 11.37 19.59
C GLU A 11 29.18 12.68 19.22
N GLY A 12 28.04 12.59 18.54
CA GLY A 12 27.27 13.79 18.17
C GLY A 12 26.36 13.63 16.97
N MET A 13 26.45 12.54 16.20
CA MET A 13 25.40 12.26 15.22
C MET A 13 24.08 12.03 15.96
N PRO A 14 23.02 12.77 15.65
CA PRO A 14 21.71 12.51 16.23
C PRO A 14 21.40 11.03 15.96
N LYS A 15 21.14 10.27 17.03
CA LYS A 15 20.63 8.91 16.91
C LYS A 15 19.33 9.02 16.13
N VAL A 16 19.40 8.80 14.81
CA VAL A 16 18.22 8.80 13.94
C VAL A 16 17.25 7.85 14.60
N ASN A 17 16.14 8.39 15.07
CA ASN A 17 15.16 7.63 15.81
C ASN A 17 14.51 6.68 14.79
N ARG A 18 15.07 5.47 14.62
CA ARG A 18 14.67 4.46 13.62
C ARG A 18 13.28 3.87 13.88
N ARG A 19 12.47 4.53 14.72
CA ARG A 19 11.12 4.15 15.14
C ARG A 19 10.01 4.83 14.34
N ALA A 20 10.34 5.64 13.34
CA ALA A 20 9.32 6.08 12.39
C ALA A 20 8.67 4.83 11.77
N PRO A 21 7.33 4.68 11.85
CA PRO A 21 6.63 3.61 11.15
C PRO A 21 7.02 3.62 9.68
N HIS A 22 7.28 2.46 9.11
CA HIS A 22 7.56 2.38 7.68
C HIS A 22 6.24 2.57 6.94
N PRO A 23 6.17 3.27 5.80
CA PRO A 23 4.94 3.39 5.00
C PRO A 23 4.33 2.06 4.53
N ALA A 24 5.05 0.95 4.75
CA ALA A 24 4.57 -0.40 4.46
C ALA A 24 3.65 -0.94 5.55
N ASP A 25 3.60 -0.27 6.71
CA ASP A 25 2.78 -0.64 7.86
C ASP A 25 1.51 0.22 7.96
N ASP A 26 1.30 1.15 7.01
CA ASP A 26 0.18 2.09 6.99
C ASP A 26 -1.14 1.45 6.53
N LEU A 27 -1.06 0.37 5.75
CA LEU A 27 -2.20 -0.41 5.28
C LEU A 27 -2.16 -1.79 5.93
N SER A 28 -3.30 -2.25 6.47
CA SER A 28 -3.40 -3.45 7.30
C SER A 28 -3.01 -4.75 6.58
N PHE A 29 -2.99 -4.72 5.25
CA PHE A 29 -2.67 -5.83 4.38
C PHE A 29 -1.26 -5.72 3.76
N MET A 30 -0.48 -4.74 4.19
CA MET A 30 0.91 -4.56 3.78
C MET A 30 1.86 -4.82 4.95
N ARG A 31 3.10 -5.23 4.63
CA ARG A 31 4.18 -5.35 5.62
C ARG A 31 5.55 -5.36 4.96
N ILE A 32 6.57 -4.97 5.71
CA ILE A 32 7.97 -5.12 5.29
C ILE A 32 8.31 -6.62 5.16
N ARG A 33 9.02 -7.00 4.09
CA ARG A 33 9.56 -8.36 3.91
C ARG A 33 10.71 -8.63 4.88
N THR A 34 10.82 -9.87 5.33
CA THR A 34 11.93 -10.34 6.18
C THR A 34 12.91 -11.18 5.36
N PRO A 35 14.24 -10.92 5.42
CA PRO A 35 14.95 -9.97 6.28
C PRO A 35 14.79 -8.50 5.84
N LYS A 36 15.06 -7.56 6.74
CA LYS A 36 14.94 -6.11 6.46
C LYS A 36 15.77 -5.72 5.24
N GLY A 37 15.16 -4.97 4.30
CA GLY A 37 15.78 -4.59 3.02
C GLY A 37 15.38 -5.47 1.84
N SER A 38 14.59 -6.53 2.06
CA SER A 38 14.10 -7.43 1.00
C SER A 38 12.84 -6.94 0.26
N GLY A 39 12.36 -5.72 0.56
CA GLY A 39 11.19 -5.11 -0.06
C GLY A 39 9.94 -5.16 0.80
N ILE A 40 8.77 -5.11 0.15
CA ILE A 40 7.45 -4.99 0.79
C ILE A 40 6.54 -6.10 0.27
N HIS A 41 5.75 -6.71 1.15
CA HIS A 41 4.56 -7.46 0.77
C HIS A 41 3.44 -6.44 0.63
N TYR A 42 3.03 -6.19 -0.61
CA TYR A 42 1.95 -5.25 -0.92
C TYR A 42 0.58 -5.91 -0.78
N TRP A 43 0.53 -7.25 -0.80
CA TRP A 43 -0.67 -8.02 -0.51
C TRP A 43 -0.34 -9.16 0.46
N HIS A 44 -0.80 -9.02 1.70
CA HIS A 44 -0.68 -10.03 2.73
C HIS A 44 -2.03 -10.18 3.45
N VAL A 45 -2.89 -11.02 2.88
CA VAL A 45 -4.24 -11.26 3.40
C VAL A 45 -4.51 -12.74 3.54
N GLU A 46 -4.90 -13.17 4.73
CA GLU A 46 -5.38 -14.52 4.98
C GLU A 46 -6.84 -14.67 4.52
N THR A 47 -7.13 -15.73 3.78
CA THR A 47 -8.48 -16.09 3.37
C THR A 47 -9.14 -16.99 4.41
N THR A 48 -10.45 -16.88 4.54
CA THR A 48 -11.27 -17.69 5.45
C THR A 48 -11.77 -18.97 4.77
N GLY A 49 -11.71 -19.03 3.43
CA GLY A 49 -12.28 -20.10 2.63
C GLY A 49 -13.76 -19.91 2.29
N SER A 50 -14.41 -18.89 2.85
CA SER A 50 -15.77 -18.48 2.48
C SER A 50 -15.71 -17.33 1.48
N TYR A 51 -16.17 -17.57 0.25
CA TYR A 51 -16.16 -16.55 -0.79
C TYR A 51 -16.85 -15.26 -0.35
N VAL A 52 -18.01 -15.35 0.30
CA VAL A 52 -18.77 -14.16 0.73
C VAL A 52 -18.01 -13.37 1.80
N ALA A 53 -17.41 -14.05 2.78
CA ALA A 53 -16.63 -13.41 3.83
C ALA A 53 -15.35 -12.78 3.27
N ASP A 54 -14.64 -13.52 2.42
CA ASP A 54 -13.41 -13.06 1.77
C ASP A 54 -13.69 -11.87 0.85
N TYR A 55 -14.79 -11.90 0.09
CA TYR A 55 -15.22 -10.78 -0.75
C TYR A 55 -15.55 -9.53 0.06
N ALA A 56 -16.31 -9.67 1.16
CA ALA A 56 -16.60 -8.56 2.05
C ALA A 56 -15.33 -7.98 2.70
N LYS A 57 -14.39 -8.85 3.12
CA LYS A 57 -13.07 -8.45 3.62
C LYS A 57 -12.31 -7.67 2.56
N GLY A 58 -12.26 -8.18 1.32
CA GLY A 58 -11.67 -7.50 0.17
C GLY A 58 -12.22 -6.09 -0.02
N LYS A 59 -13.55 -5.92 0.00
CA LYS A 59 -14.20 -4.60 -0.10
C LYS A 59 -13.75 -3.65 1.01
N ALA A 60 -13.64 -4.13 2.25
CA ALA A 60 -13.18 -3.33 3.38
C ALA A 60 -11.72 -2.84 3.19
N LEU A 61 -10.82 -3.72 2.74
CA LEU A 61 -9.43 -3.37 2.43
C LEU A 61 -9.33 -2.38 1.26
N GLY A 62 -10.21 -2.51 0.26
CA GLY A 62 -10.31 -1.55 -0.84
C GLY A 62 -10.68 -0.15 -0.36
N ARG A 63 -11.60 -0.05 0.61
CA ARG A 63 -11.99 1.22 1.22
C ARG A 63 -10.86 1.83 2.04
N GLU A 64 -10.14 1.00 2.79
CA GLU A 64 -8.94 1.42 3.52
C GLU A 64 -7.90 2.02 2.57
N TYR A 65 -7.60 1.33 1.47
CA TYR A 65 -6.70 1.81 0.42
C TYR A 65 -7.15 3.15 -0.16
N LEU A 66 -8.41 3.29 -0.57
CA LEU A 66 -8.96 4.52 -1.13
C LEU A 66 -8.87 5.70 -0.14
N ASN A 67 -9.19 5.44 1.13
CA ASN A 67 -9.06 6.43 2.19
C ASN A 67 -7.61 6.88 2.38
N TYR A 68 -6.65 5.94 2.33
CA TYR A 68 -5.24 6.23 2.47
C TYR A 68 -4.72 7.09 1.31
N ILE A 69 -4.94 6.70 0.06
CA ILE A 69 -4.45 7.48 -1.09
C ILE A 69 -5.13 8.86 -1.19
N GLY A 70 -6.38 8.99 -0.74
CA GLY A 70 -7.08 10.27 -0.68
C GLY A 70 -6.48 11.23 0.36
N LYS A 71 -6.00 10.70 1.49
CA LYS A 71 -5.30 11.50 2.52
C LYS A 71 -3.85 11.80 2.15
N HIS A 72 -3.24 10.98 1.31
CA HIS A 72 -1.83 11.06 0.95
C HIS A 72 -1.62 11.06 -0.58
N PRO A 73 -2.05 12.12 -1.31
CA PRO A 73 -2.00 12.16 -2.78
C PRO A 73 -0.58 12.44 -3.30
N THR A 74 0.31 11.45 -3.19
CA THR A 74 1.71 11.54 -3.64
C THR A 74 1.92 10.74 -4.94
N VAL A 75 2.95 11.10 -5.71
CA VAL A 75 3.37 10.33 -6.90
C VAL A 75 3.80 8.90 -6.54
N GLY A 76 4.30 8.68 -5.32
CA GLY A 76 4.56 7.33 -4.83
C GLY A 76 3.26 6.52 -4.73
N ASN A 77 2.22 7.11 -4.14
CA ASN A 77 0.93 6.47 -3.95
C ASN A 77 0.14 6.30 -5.26
N SER A 78 0.42 7.06 -6.32
CA SER A 78 -0.20 6.82 -7.63
C SER A 78 0.22 5.49 -8.26
N ASN A 79 1.38 4.94 -7.88
CA ASN A 79 1.85 3.64 -8.35
C ASN A 79 1.43 2.47 -7.43
N LEU A 80 0.90 2.76 -6.24
CA LEU A 80 0.66 1.77 -5.19
C LEU A 80 -0.33 0.67 -5.62
N LEU A 81 -1.40 1.03 -6.34
CA LEU A 81 -2.35 0.05 -6.86
C LEU A 81 -1.68 -1.01 -7.74
N GLY A 82 -0.75 -0.59 -8.60
CA GLY A 82 -0.04 -1.50 -9.50
C GLY A 82 0.80 -2.51 -8.72
N TRP A 83 1.49 -2.08 -7.67
CA TRP A 83 2.27 -2.96 -6.80
C TRP A 83 1.40 -3.95 -6.03
N ILE A 84 0.25 -3.51 -5.51
CA ILE A 84 -0.72 -4.36 -4.82
C ILE A 84 -1.23 -5.45 -5.77
N VAL A 85 -1.72 -5.08 -6.95
CA VAL A 85 -2.29 -6.03 -7.93
C VAL A 85 -1.22 -7.00 -8.44
N ASN A 86 0.02 -6.54 -8.63
CA ASN A 86 1.11 -7.42 -9.02
C ASN A 86 1.40 -8.49 -7.96
N ASP A 87 1.40 -8.12 -6.67
CA ASP A 87 1.61 -9.06 -5.56
C ASP A 87 0.41 -10.03 -5.42
N MET A 88 -0.82 -9.57 -5.64
CA MET A 88 -2.02 -10.44 -5.72
C MET A 88 -1.86 -11.52 -6.79
N VAL A 89 -1.51 -11.14 -8.02
CA VAL A 89 -1.36 -12.09 -9.14
C VAL A 89 -0.27 -13.11 -8.85
N ALA A 90 0.85 -12.67 -8.27
CA ALA A 90 1.95 -13.53 -7.89
C ALA A 90 1.54 -14.57 -6.82
N LEU A 91 0.69 -14.19 -5.85
CA LEU A 91 0.24 -15.07 -4.77
C LEU A 91 -0.92 -15.98 -5.18
N CYS A 92 -1.79 -15.53 -6.07
CA CYS A 92 -3.00 -16.25 -6.48
C CYS A 92 -2.77 -17.30 -7.57
N ALA A 93 -1.52 -17.59 -7.95
CA ALA A 93 -1.18 -18.52 -9.03
C ALA A 93 -2.01 -18.31 -10.32
N GLY A 94 -2.30 -17.05 -10.64
CA GLY A 94 -3.09 -16.65 -11.83
C GLY A 94 -4.61 -16.63 -11.66
N LYS A 95 -5.17 -16.97 -10.49
CA LYS A 95 -6.62 -16.91 -10.25
C LYS A 95 -6.97 -16.17 -8.96
N LEU A 96 -7.45 -14.93 -9.12
CA LEU A 96 -7.92 -14.09 -8.02
C LEU A 96 -9.03 -14.78 -7.21
N THR A 97 -8.99 -14.62 -5.89
CA THR A 97 -9.97 -15.17 -4.95
C THR A 97 -11.00 -14.11 -4.55
N GLY A 98 -11.88 -14.44 -3.60
CA GLY A 98 -12.90 -13.52 -3.10
C GLY A 98 -12.30 -12.20 -2.60
N THR A 99 -11.20 -12.24 -1.86
CA THR A 99 -10.56 -11.06 -1.28
C THR A 99 -10.06 -10.09 -2.35
N GLU A 100 -9.34 -10.58 -3.35
CA GLU A 100 -8.79 -9.72 -4.42
C GLU A 100 -9.92 -9.15 -5.28
N LEU A 101 -10.93 -9.96 -5.61
CA LEU A 101 -12.09 -9.51 -6.38
C LEU A 101 -12.91 -8.45 -5.62
N GLY A 102 -13.09 -8.62 -4.30
CA GLY A 102 -13.76 -7.65 -3.45
C GLY A 102 -13.00 -6.32 -3.39
N PHE A 103 -11.68 -6.37 -3.25
CA PHE A 103 -10.82 -5.18 -3.27
C PHE A 103 -10.94 -4.42 -4.59
N LEU A 104 -10.76 -5.13 -5.72
CA LEU A 104 -10.81 -4.53 -7.06
C LEU A 104 -12.20 -3.97 -7.38
N ARG A 105 -13.27 -4.58 -6.84
CA ARG A 105 -14.63 -4.05 -6.97
C ARG A 105 -14.76 -2.68 -6.32
N GLU A 106 -14.31 -2.52 -5.07
CA GLU A 106 -14.43 -1.22 -4.37
C GLU A 106 -13.64 -0.13 -5.12
N VAL A 107 -12.44 -0.44 -5.60
CA VAL A 107 -11.62 0.49 -6.40
C VAL A 107 -12.33 0.87 -7.71
N SER A 108 -12.93 -0.11 -8.39
CA SER A 108 -13.66 0.11 -9.65
C SER A 108 -14.94 0.93 -9.45
N GLU A 109 -15.67 0.68 -8.35
CA GLU A 109 -16.84 1.50 -7.96
C GLU A 109 -16.44 2.95 -7.72
N TYR A 110 -15.35 3.19 -6.99
CA TYR A 110 -14.83 4.53 -6.78
C TYR A 110 -14.40 5.21 -8.08
N ALA A 111 -13.65 4.49 -8.94
CA ALA A 111 -13.20 5.01 -10.23
C ALA A 111 -14.39 5.39 -11.13
N LEU A 112 -15.45 4.57 -11.17
CA LEU A 112 -16.67 4.86 -11.91
C LEU A 112 -17.34 6.16 -11.43
N VAL A 113 -17.46 6.33 -10.12
CA VAL A 113 -18.08 7.52 -9.51
C VAL A 113 -17.24 8.78 -9.81
N VAL A 114 -15.92 8.73 -9.62
CA VAL A 114 -15.04 9.87 -9.90
C VAL A 114 -15.05 10.21 -11.40
N ALA A 115 -15.02 9.20 -12.27
CA ALA A 115 -15.10 9.40 -13.71
C ALA A 115 -16.42 10.05 -14.13
N SER A 116 -17.56 9.63 -13.56
CA SER A 116 -18.87 10.21 -13.89
C SER A 116 -18.97 11.67 -13.46
N PHE A 117 -18.51 12.02 -12.25
CA PHE A 117 -18.42 13.42 -11.81
C PHE A 117 -17.51 14.24 -12.72
N GLY A 118 -16.37 13.70 -13.13
CA GLY A 118 -15.44 14.37 -14.05
C GLY A 118 -16.05 14.66 -15.44
N GLN A 119 -16.93 13.78 -15.95
CA GLN A 119 -17.65 14.03 -17.21
C GLN A 119 -18.76 15.08 -17.03
N MET A 120 -19.49 15.07 -15.91
CA MET A 120 -20.53 16.07 -15.63
C MET A 120 -19.97 17.49 -15.53
N GLN A 121 -18.81 17.67 -14.90
CA GLN A 121 -18.14 18.98 -14.81
C GLN A 121 -17.70 19.51 -16.19
N LYS A 122 -17.31 18.63 -17.11
CA LYS A 122 -16.93 19.01 -18.48
C LYS A 122 -18.14 19.41 -19.34
N GLY A 123 -19.34 18.90 -19.03
CA GLY A 123 -20.57 19.20 -19.76
C GLY A 123 -21.32 20.46 -19.30
N GLY A 124 -20.96 21.04 -18.16
CA GLY A 124 -21.58 22.27 -17.61
C GLY A 124 -20.87 23.58 -17.97
N ALA A 125 -19.85 23.53 -18.85
CA ALA A 125 -19.03 24.67 -19.25
C ALA A 125 -19.20 25.03 -20.74
N ALA A 126 -20.37 24.75 -21.32
CA ALA A 126 -20.72 25.09 -22.70
C ALA A 126 -21.85 26.12 -22.74
#